data_AF-A0A498MYH5-F1
#
_entry.id   AF-A0A498MYH5-F1
#
_cell.length_a   1.000
_cell.length_b   1.000
_cell.length_c   1.000
_cell.angle_alpha   90.00
_cell.angle_beta   90.00
_cell.angle_gamma   90.00
#
_symmetry.space_group_name_H-M   'P 1'
#
loop_
_entity.id
_entity.type
_entity.pdbx_description
1 polymer ?
#
loop_
_entity_poly.entity_id
_entity_poly.type
_entity_poly.pdbx_seq_one_letter_code
_entity_poly.pdbx_strand_id
1 'polypeptide(L)'
;MGALSLLLSLQSENVALKSEHGQCASHLSTQIEALRGSFREQTRHLQDEHCSTVETLQQQISRLEAQLFQLQKEPVSTGAVLVQQSRKSHTDRKPDVPQVDLQGMAREEGEGMETTETESLSSSGTTQPSLEQLLTTADLKHEPAVWHMEPSKEELTQKLSTAARSVDHLNSLLHETEATNAVLMEQINLLKSEVRRLERNQEREKSVANLEYLKNVLLQFIFLRSGSERQALLPVIHTMLQLSPEEKSKLAAIAQGEEESALSRGSGWTSYLHSWSGIR
;
A
#
# COMPACT_ATOMS: atom_id res chain seq x y z
N MET A 1 15.08 -61.39 -29.46
CA MET A 1 15.22 -60.15 -30.26
C MET A 1 14.24 -59.05 -29.84
N GLY A 2 12.94 -59.33 -29.61
CA GLY A 2 11.96 -58.26 -29.28
C GLY A 2 12.18 -57.50 -27.97
N ALA A 3 12.61 -58.17 -26.89
CA ALA A 3 12.79 -57.52 -25.58
C ALA A 3 13.93 -56.47 -25.56
N LEU A 4 15.03 -56.75 -26.26
CA LEU A 4 16.14 -55.80 -26.40
C LEU A 4 15.75 -54.56 -27.22
N SER A 5 14.95 -54.75 -28.26
CA SER A 5 14.43 -53.64 -29.08
C SER A 5 13.50 -52.72 -28.26
N LEU A 6 12.65 -53.29 -27.41
CA LEU A 6 11.75 -52.52 -26.55
C LEU A 6 12.53 -51.72 -25.49
N LEU A 7 13.53 -52.36 -24.88
CA LEU A 7 14.39 -51.69 -23.89
C LEU A 7 15.14 -50.49 -24.50
N LEU A 8 15.69 -50.64 -25.71
CA LEU A 8 16.37 -49.55 -26.41
C LEU A 8 15.42 -48.41 -26.78
N SER A 9 14.20 -48.74 -27.23
CA SER A 9 13.16 -47.74 -27.51
C SER A 9 12.79 -46.95 -26.26
N LEU A 10 12.50 -47.63 -25.15
CA LEU A 10 12.19 -46.98 -23.87
C LEU A 10 13.36 -46.13 -23.35
N GLN A 11 14.60 -46.59 -23.53
CA GLN A 11 15.78 -45.81 -23.16
C GLN A 11 15.89 -44.53 -24.00
N SER A 12 15.67 -44.60 -25.31
CA SER A 12 15.69 -43.40 -26.17
C SER A 12 14.59 -42.41 -25.82
N GLU A 13 13.38 -42.89 -25.51
CA GLU A 13 12.25 -42.06 -25.09
C GLU A 13 12.52 -41.41 -23.73
N ASN A 14 13.12 -42.14 -22.78
CA ASN A 14 13.49 -41.59 -21.48
C ASN A 14 14.54 -40.48 -21.60
N VAL A 15 15.51 -40.63 -22.50
CA VAL A 15 16.50 -39.59 -22.79
C VAL A 15 15.85 -38.38 -23.46
N ALA A 16 14.94 -38.59 -24.42
CA ALA A 16 14.20 -37.51 -25.07
C ALA A 16 13.37 -36.71 -24.05
N LEU A 17 12.56 -37.39 -23.22
CA LEU A 17 11.76 -36.75 -22.17
C LEU A 17 12.62 -35.99 -21.16
N LYS A 18 13.76 -36.54 -20.75
CA LYS A 18 14.71 -35.83 -19.88
C LYS A 18 15.26 -34.56 -20.54
N SER A 19 15.54 -34.61 -21.83
CA SER A 19 16.03 -33.45 -22.58
C SER A 19 14.95 -32.37 -22.72
N GLU A 20 13.70 -32.75 -23.01
CA GLU A 20 12.57 -31.82 -23.10
C GLU A 20 12.26 -31.19 -21.74
N HIS A 21 12.27 -31.99 -20.67
CA HIS A 21 12.11 -31.48 -19.31
C HIS A 21 13.22 -30.47 -18.96
N GLY A 22 14.47 -30.78 -19.31
CA GLY A 22 15.61 -29.86 -19.13
C GLY A 22 15.45 -28.55 -19.91
N GLN A 23 14.94 -28.61 -21.14
CA GLN A 23 14.64 -27.43 -21.95
C GLN A 23 13.49 -26.60 -21.39
N CYS A 24 12.42 -27.24 -20.90
CA CYS A 24 11.30 -26.56 -20.26
C CYS A 24 11.75 -25.87 -18.96
N ALA A 25 12.57 -26.55 -18.16
CA ALA A 25 13.15 -25.99 -16.94
C ALA A 25 14.07 -24.79 -17.22
N SER A 26 14.91 -24.86 -18.24
CA SER A 26 15.77 -23.74 -18.62
C SER A 26 14.96 -22.55 -19.15
N HIS A 27 13.92 -22.80 -19.95
CA HIS A 27 13.02 -21.75 -20.43
C HIS A 27 12.25 -21.06 -19.30
N LEU A 28 11.73 -21.83 -18.33
CA LEU A 28 11.09 -21.24 -17.14
C LEU A 28 12.10 -20.44 -16.31
N SER A 29 13.34 -20.92 -16.18
CA SER A 29 14.39 -20.20 -15.47
C SER A 29 14.73 -18.86 -16.13
N THR A 30 14.86 -18.81 -17.46
CA THR A 30 15.13 -17.54 -18.17
C THR A 30 13.96 -16.58 -18.08
N GLN A 31 12.72 -17.06 -18.12
CA GLN A 31 11.52 -16.23 -17.94
C GLN A 31 11.46 -15.62 -16.53
N ILE A 32 11.79 -16.40 -15.50
CA ILE A 32 11.87 -15.91 -14.11
C ILE A 32 12.98 -14.85 -13.99
N GLU A 33 14.17 -15.09 -14.56
CA GLU A 33 15.27 -14.14 -14.52
C GLU A 33 14.92 -12.82 -15.22
N ALA A 34 14.26 -12.90 -16.39
CA ALA A 34 13.82 -11.73 -17.14
C ALA A 34 12.78 -10.90 -16.36
N LEU A 35 11.77 -11.57 -15.76
CA LEU A 35 10.75 -10.91 -14.95
C LEU A 35 11.34 -10.29 -13.67
N ARG A 36 12.28 -10.98 -13.03
CA ARG A 36 13.02 -10.42 -11.89
C ARG A 36 13.87 -9.23 -12.29
N GLY A 37 14.47 -9.27 -13.47
CA GLY A 37 15.21 -8.17 -14.07
C GLY A 37 14.32 -6.94 -14.29
N SER A 38 13.14 -7.12 -14.89
CA SER A 38 12.22 -6.01 -15.17
C SER A 38 11.69 -5.36 -13.89
N PHE A 39 11.30 -6.13 -12.88
CA PHE A 39 10.85 -5.56 -11.60
C PHE A 39 11.96 -4.83 -10.86
N ARG A 40 13.20 -5.33 -10.94
CA ARG A 40 14.36 -4.66 -10.37
C ARG A 40 14.60 -3.30 -11.03
N GLU A 41 14.53 -3.26 -12.36
CA GLU A 41 14.69 -2.02 -13.12
C GLU A 41 13.56 -1.02 -12.83
N GLN A 42 12.30 -1.49 -12.76
CA GLN A 42 11.16 -0.65 -12.39
C GLN A 42 11.32 -0.05 -10.98
N THR A 43 11.81 -0.84 -10.03
CA THR A 43 12.07 -0.36 -8.67
C THR A 43 13.17 0.70 -8.65
N ARG A 44 14.24 0.49 -9.43
CA ARG A 44 15.33 1.48 -9.56
C ARG A 44 14.84 2.78 -10.19
N HIS A 45 14.10 2.69 -11.30
CA HIS A 45 13.53 3.86 -11.96
C HIS A 45 12.64 4.66 -11.00
N LEU A 46 11.77 4.00 -10.24
CA LEU A 46 10.91 4.68 -9.26
C LEU A 46 11.72 5.34 -8.14
N GLN A 47 12.81 4.71 -7.69
CA GLN A 47 13.72 5.29 -6.71
C GLN A 47 14.45 6.52 -7.27
N ASP A 48 14.93 6.45 -8.51
CA ASP A 48 15.63 7.55 -9.18
C ASP A 48 14.70 8.75 -9.38
N GLU A 49 13.47 8.51 -9.83
CA GLU A 49 12.43 9.55 -9.94
C GLU A 49 12.10 10.16 -8.58
N HIS A 50 11.93 9.34 -7.54
CA HIS A 50 11.70 9.84 -6.19
C HIS A 50 12.88 10.71 -5.70
N CYS A 51 14.12 10.26 -5.92
CA CYS A 51 15.32 11.03 -5.59
C CYS A 51 15.34 12.37 -6.34
N SER A 52 15.06 12.35 -7.65
CA SER A 52 14.99 13.56 -8.48
C SER A 52 13.93 14.54 -7.98
N THR A 53 12.70 14.07 -7.71
CA THR A 53 11.62 14.91 -7.18
C THR A 53 12.00 15.53 -5.83
N VAL A 54 12.57 14.75 -4.92
CA VAL A 54 13.05 15.26 -3.63
C VAL A 54 14.13 16.32 -3.81
N GLU A 55 15.10 16.10 -4.70
CA GLU A 55 16.12 17.09 -5.01
C GLU A 55 15.52 18.39 -5.56
N THR A 56 14.55 18.32 -6.47
CA THR A 56 13.89 19.52 -7.01
C THR A 56 13.11 20.29 -5.93
N LEU A 57 12.38 19.59 -5.04
CA LEU A 57 11.66 20.21 -3.93
C LEU A 57 12.64 20.85 -2.93
N GLN A 58 13.73 20.16 -2.61
CA GLN A 58 14.79 20.70 -1.76
C GLN A 58 15.35 22.00 -2.34
N GLN A 59 15.62 22.03 -3.66
CA GLN A 59 16.08 23.24 -4.34
C GLN A 59 15.03 24.37 -4.29
N GLN A 60 13.75 24.07 -4.43
CA GLN A 60 12.68 25.07 -4.32
C GLN A 60 12.58 25.65 -2.91
N ILE A 61 12.65 24.80 -1.88
CA ILE A 61 12.66 25.21 -0.48
C ILE A 61 13.85 26.15 -0.23
N SER A 62 15.07 25.76 -0.64
CA SER A 62 16.24 26.62 -0.46
C SER A 62 16.15 27.96 -1.20
N ARG A 63 15.49 28.00 -2.37
CA ARG A 63 15.22 29.26 -3.09
C ARG A 63 14.24 30.15 -2.34
N LEU A 64 13.14 29.59 -1.81
CA LEU A 64 12.15 30.33 -1.03
C LEU A 64 12.73 30.81 0.30
N GLU A 65 13.52 29.99 0.98
CA GLU A 65 14.26 30.37 2.19
C GLU A 65 15.19 31.56 1.92
N ALA A 66 15.90 31.55 0.79
CA ALA A 66 16.75 32.67 0.40
C ALA A 66 15.96 33.95 0.09
N GLN A 67 14.76 33.85 -0.50
CA GLN A 67 13.87 34.99 -0.75
C GLN A 67 13.31 35.57 0.55
N LEU A 68 12.84 34.72 1.46
CA LEU A 68 12.37 35.14 2.80
C LEU A 68 13.49 35.81 3.59
N PHE A 69 14.70 35.28 3.52
CA PHE A 69 15.86 35.86 4.18
C PHE A 69 16.25 37.23 3.59
N GLN A 70 16.07 37.45 2.28
CA GLN A 70 16.28 38.77 1.66
C GLN A 70 15.22 39.79 2.09
N LEU A 71 13.94 39.41 2.07
CA LEU A 71 12.83 40.26 2.52
C LEU A 71 12.97 40.65 4.01
N GLN A 72 13.42 39.72 4.86
CA GLN A 72 13.67 40.00 6.27
C GLN A 72 14.86 40.96 6.50
N LYS A 73 15.79 41.07 5.53
CA LYS A 73 16.95 41.96 5.61
C LYS A 73 16.72 43.36 5.04
N GLU A 74 15.58 43.63 4.40
CA GLU A 74 15.24 44.96 3.90
C GLU A 74 14.86 45.89 5.08
N PRO A 75 15.57 47.01 5.32
CA PRO A 75 15.29 47.88 6.44
C PRO A 75 14.06 48.75 6.15
N VAL A 76 13.08 48.69 7.05
CA VAL A 76 11.95 49.63 7.13
C VAL A 76 12.49 51.05 7.28
N SER A 77 12.43 51.83 6.19
CA SER A 77 12.40 53.28 6.25
C SER A 77 11.19 53.77 5.49
N THR A 78 10.12 54.06 6.22
CA THR A 78 9.37 55.34 6.29
C THR A 78 7.88 55.06 6.58
N GLY A 79 7.34 55.51 7.72
CA GLY A 79 5.88 55.68 7.88
C GLY A 79 5.20 55.27 9.20
N ALA A 80 5.61 55.88 10.32
CA ALA A 80 4.78 56.36 11.46
C ALA A 80 3.51 55.62 11.98
N VAL A 81 3.62 55.22 13.27
CA VAL A 81 2.67 55.39 14.41
C VAL A 81 1.44 54.46 14.52
N LEU A 82 1.51 53.53 15.50
CA LEU A 82 0.64 53.38 16.71
C LEU A 82 0.85 51.95 17.27
N VAL A 83 1.83 51.71 18.15
CA VAL A 83 1.75 51.69 19.63
C VAL A 83 0.63 50.81 20.22
N GLN A 84 1.05 49.98 21.20
CA GLN A 84 0.34 49.15 22.19
C GLN A 84 0.08 47.68 21.82
N GLN A 85 0.44 46.66 22.63
CA GLN A 85 0.99 46.68 23.99
C GLN A 85 1.57 45.32 24.43
N SER A 86 2.63 45.42 25.24
CA SER A 86 3.02 44.54 26.36
C SER A 86 3.38 43.06 26.14
N ARG A 87 4.70 42.85 26.16
CA ARG A 87 5.37 41.66 26.72
C ARG A 87 5.18 41.59 28.24
N LYS A 88 5.12 40.37 28.80
CA LYS A 88 5.88 40.00 30.00
C LYS A 88 6.06 38.48 30.12
N SER A 89 7.22 38.13 30.65
CA SER A 89 7.93 36.86 30.56
C SER A 89 7.88 36.02 31.85
N HIS A 90 8.31 34.76 31.71
CA HIS A 90 9.26 34.02 32.58
C HIS A 90 8.73 32.87 33.48
N THR A 91 9.22 31.66 33.13
CA THR A 91 9.70 30.50 33.94
C THR A 91 8.75 29.61 34.76
N ASP A 92 8.55 28.40 34.22
CA ASP A 92 8.98 27.07 34.74
C ASP A 92 8.42 26.52 36.08
N ARG A 93 7.55 25.49 35.99
CA ARG A 93 7.46 24.29 36.85
C ARG A 93 6.27 23.37 36.45
N LYS A 94 6.54 22.09 36.17
CA LYS A 94 5.59 20.93 36.12
C LYS A 94 5.42 20.34 37.55
N PRO A 95 4.46 19.42 37.89
CA PRO A 95 3.67 18.51 37.03
C PRO A 95 2.14 18.34 37.37
N ASP A 96 1.49 17.52 36.52
CA ASP A 96 0.26 16.68 36.70
C ASP A 96 -1.19 17.22 36.52
N VAL A 97 -1.78 16.81 35.37
CA VAL A 97 -3.14 16.30 34.97
C VAL A 97 -4.42 16.63 35.77
N PRO A 98 -5.66 16.40 35.23
CA PRO A 98 -6.23 16.46 33.87
C PRO A 98 -7.49 17.37 33.80
N GLN A 99 -8.01 17.69 32.60
CA GLN A 99 -9.43 17.53 32.23
C GLN A 99 -9.65 18.17 30.84
N VAL A 100 -9.42 17.39 29.80
CA VAL A 100 -10.02 17.62 28.49
C VAL A 100 -11.14 16.60 28.38
N ASP A 101 -12.38 17.09 28.33
CA ASP A 101 -13.49 16.35 27.79
C ASP A 101 -14.52 17.34 27.29
N LEU A 102 -14.81 17.33 25.99
CA LEU A 102 -16.07 16.85 25.45
C LEU A 102 -16.15 17.22 23.97
N GLN A 103 -16.08 16.18 23.15
CA GLN A 103 -16.95 15.93 22.01
C GLN A 103 -17.26 17.04 21.01
N GLY A 104 -16.83 16.75 19.79
CA GLY A 104 -17.81 16.48 18.75
C GLY A 104 -17.90 17.54 17.69
N MET A 105 -17.34 17.24 16.52
CA MET A 105 -18.10 17.26 15.27
C MET A 105 -17.30 16.52 14.20
N ALA A 106 -17.69 15.28 13.97
CA ALA A 106 -17.59 14.70 12.64
C ALA A 106 -18.54 15.48 11.72
N ARG A 107 -18.06 15.92 10.56
CA ARG A 107 -18.83 15.95 9.32
C ARG A 107 -17.93 16.30 8.13
N GLU A 108 -18.09 15.44 7.14
CA GLU A 108 -17.50 15.35 5.80
C GLU A 108 -17.85 16.57 4.94
N GLU A 109 -16.87 17.10 4.20
CA GLU A 109 -17.14 18.00 3.07
C GLU A 109 -17.37 17.12 1.84
N GLY A 110 -18.66 16.86 1.59
CA GLY A 110 -19.13 16.28 0.34
C GLY A 110 -19.20 17.35 -0.74
N GLU A 111 -18.56 17.06 -1.86
CA GLU A 111 -18.66 17.77 -3.13
C GLU A 111 -20.10 17.64 -3.68
N GLY A 112 -20.68 18.73 -4.17
CA GLY A 112 -22.01 18.69 -4.77
C GLY A 112 -22.58 20.04 -5.23
N MET A 113 -22.44 20.27 -6.54
CA MET A 113 -23.52 20.64 -7.49
C MET A 113 -24.23 22.02 -7.40
N GLU A 114 -23.95 22.81 -8.45
CA GLU A 114 -24.85 23.54 -9.36
C GLU A 114 -25.92 24.56 -8.91
N THR A 115 -25.90 25.69 -9.65
CA THR A 115 -26.96 26.62 -10.08
C THR A 115 -28.12 27.00 -9.15
N THR A 116 -28.34 28.31 -8.95
CA THR A 116 -29.42 29.08 -9.61
C THR A 116 -29.45 30.54 -9.13
N GLU A 117 -29.83 31.42 -10.05
CA GLU A 117 -30.13 32.83 -9.85
C GLU A 117 -31.41 32.99 -9.01
N THR A 118 -31.46 33.95 -8.07
CA THR A 118 -32.52 34.98 -7.92
C THR A 118 -32.53 35.62 -6.51
N GLU A 119 -32.53 36.95 -6.54
CA GLU A 119 -33.18 37.88 -5.61
C GLU A 119 -32.56 38.22 -4.23
N SER A 120 -32.11 39.48 -4.21
CA SER A 120 -31.55 40.31 -3.16
C SER A 120 -32.51 40.62 -1.99
N LEU A 121 -31.97 40.74 -0.76
CA LEU A 121 -32.31 41.80 0.22
C LEU A 121 -31.12 42.08 1.18
N SER A 122 -30.42 43.20 0.92
CA SER A 122 -29.80 44.22 1.81
C SER A 122 -29.23 43.87 3.20
N SER A 123 -28.17 44.48 3.74
CA SER A 123 -27.24 45.54 3.32
C SER A 123 -26.20 45.72 4.44
N SER A 124 -24.92 45.93 4.09
CA SER A 124 -24.07 46.83 4.86
C SER A 124 -23.09 47.52 3.92
N GLY A 125 -23.37 48.80 3.64
CA GLY A 125 -22.34 49.82 3.55
C GLY A 125 -21.63 50.04 2.22
N THR A 126 -22.36 50.36 1.14
CA THR A 126 -21.90 51.37 0.16
C THR A 126 -23.12 52.08 -0.43
N THR A 127 -23.40 53.30 0.00
CA THR A 127 -24.36 54.19 -0.67
C THR A 127 -23.77 54.58 -2.02
N GLN A 128 -24.20 53.92 -3.10
CA GLN A 128 -23.95 54.42 -4.44
C GLN A 128 -24.85 55.64 -4.71
N PRO A 129 -24.32 56.72 -5.33
CA PRO A 129 -25.11 57.90 -5.64
C PRO A 129 -26.19 57.58 -6.67
N SER A 130 -27.33 58.28 -6.56
CA SER A 130 -28.46 58.12 -7.49
C SER A 130 -28.06 58.53 -8.91
N LEU A 131 -28.58 57.82 -9.90
CA LEU A 131 -28.32 58.01 -11.34
C LEU A 131 -28.58 59.46 -11.79
N GLU A 132 -29.50 60.14 -11.13
CA GLU A 132 -29.84 61.53 -11.40
C GLU A 132 -28.74 62.51 -10.95
N GLN A 133 -28.00 62.20 -9.87
CA GLN A 133 -26.87 63.02 -9.41
C GLN A 133 -25.67 62.93 -10.36
N LEU A 134 -25.40 61.74 -10.92
CA LEU A 134 -24.30 61.53 -11.87
C LEU A 134 -24.52 62.23 -13.21
N LEU A 135 -25.78 62.31 -13.67
CA LEU A 135 -26.13 62.97 -14.94
C LEU A 135 -26.11 64.50 -14.84
N THR A 136 -26.37 65.07 -13.66
CA THR A 136 -26.33 66.54 -13.47
C THR A 136 -24.92 67.11 -13.27
N THR A 137 -23.93 66.29 -12.91
CA THR A 137 -22.52 66.72 -12.74
C THR A 137 -21.68 66.65 -14.01
N ALA A 138 -22.24 66.13 -15.11
CA ALA A 138 -21.53 65.97 -16.38
C ALA A 138 -21.51 67.25 -17.24
N ASP A 139 -21.94 68.39 -16.69
CA ASP A 139 -21.75 69.69 -17.33
C ASP A 139 -20.68 70.46 -16.55
N LEU A 140 -19.44 70.36 -17.02
CA LEU A 140 -18.35 71.33 -16.98
C LEU A 140 -17.00 70.59 -16.99
N LYS A 141 -16.32 70.71 -18.13
CA LYS A 141 -14.90 70.41 -18.41
C LYS A 141 -14.56 68.98 -18.85
N HIS A 142 -14.67 68.82 -20.16
CA HIS A 142 -13.75 68.11 -21.05
C HIS A 142 -12.41 67.70 -20.42
N GLU A 143 -12.35 66.48 -19.90
CA GLU A 143 -11.12 65.69 -19.72
C GLU A 143 -11.29 64.50 -20.67
N PRO A 144 -10.31 64.16 -21.52
CA PRO A 144 -10.49 63.08 -22.47
C PRO A 144 -10.58 61.78 -21.67
N ALA A 145 -11.81 61.28 -21.50
CA ALA A 145 -12.04 59.92 -21.10
C ALA A 145 -11.21 59.04 -22.03
N VAL A 146 -10.15 58.43 -21.48
CA VAL A 146 -9.38 57.40 -22.15
C VAL A 146 -10.35 56.25 -22.33
N TRP A 147 -11.03 56.25 -23.49
CA TRP A 147 -11.80 55.12 -23.96
C TRP A 147 -10.84 53.94 -23.93
N HIS A 148 -11.02 53.05 -22.95
CA HIS A 148 -10.43 51.72 -23.02
C HIS A 148 -10.83 51.17 -24.38
N MET A 149 -9.84 51.02 -25.27
CA MET A 149 -10.05 50.43 -26.58
C MET A 149 -10.87 49.16 -26.38
N GLU A 150 -12.05 49.11 -27.00
CA GLU A 150 -12.79 47.87 -27.12
C GLU A 150 -11.81 46.84 -27.71
N PRO A 151 -11.56 45.70 -27.03
CA PRO A 151 -10.62 44.71 -27.53
C PRO A 151 -11.03 44.33 -28.94
N SER A 152 -10.12 44.45 -29.89
CA SER A 152 -10.46 44.22 -31.30
C SER A 152 -10.97 42.78 -31.47
N LYS A 153 -11.86 42.57 -32.44
CA LYS A 153 -12.38 41.25 -32.79
C LYS A 153 -11.25 40.21 -32.96
N GLU A 154 -10.13 40.64 -33.52
CA GLU A 154 -8.92 39.83 -33.68
C GLU A 154 -8.32 39.41 -32.33
N GLU A 155 -8.25 40.32 -31.35
CA GLU A 155 -7.79 39.99 -29.98
C GLU A 155 -8.71 38.99 -29.28
N LEU A 156 -10.03 39.13 -29.46
CA LEU A 156 -11.02 38.19 -28.91
C LEU A 156 -10.87 36.81 -29.55
N THR A 157 -10.71 36.73 -30.88
CA THR A 157 -10.47 35.45 -31.56
C THR A 157 -9.14 34.83 -31.16
N GLN A 158 -8.11 35.66 -30.93
CA GLN A 158 -6.82 35.18 -30.46
C GLN A 158 -6.95 34.59 -29.05
N LYS A 159 -7.60 35.29 -28.12
CA LYS A 159 -7.89 34.80 -26.76
C LYS A 159 -8.72 33.52 -26.76
N LEU A 160 -9.74 33.44 -27.61
CA LEU A 160 -10.55 32.23 -27.77
C LEU A 160 -9.69 31.07 -28.28
N SER A 161 -8.80 31.32 -29.25
CA SER A 161 -7.89 30.29 -29.77
C SER A 161 -6.87 29.80 -28.73
N THR A 162 -6.37 30.68 -27.86
CA THR A 162 -5.47 30.30 -26.77
C THR A 162 -6.22 29.53 -25.69
N ALA A 163 -7.44 29.99 -25.34
CA ALA A 163 -8.29 29.31 -24.38
C ALA A 163 -8.66 27.90 -24.88
N ALA A 164 -9.08 27.75 -26.13
CA ALA A 164 -9.38 26.46 -26.74
C ALA A 164 -8.16 25.50 -26.67
N ARG A 165 -6.98 25.97 -27.07
CA ARG A 165 -5.73 25.19 -26.96
C ARG A 165 -5.38 24.80 -25.53
N SER A 166 -5.65 25.67 -24.55
CA SER A 166 -5.41 25.34 -23.13
C SER A 166 -6.38 24.29 -22.61
N VAL A 167 -7.64 24.32 -23.04
CA VAL A 167 -8.64 23.31 -22.70
C VAL A 167 -8.27 21.96 -23.30
N ASP A 168 -7.85 21.92 -24.57
CA ASP A 168 -7.39 20.68 -25.21
C ASP A 168 -6.18 20.07 -24.48
N HIS A 169 -5.23 20.91 -24.07
CA HIS A 169 -4.06 20.46 -23.31
C HIS A 169 -4.45 19.91 -21.94
N LEU A 170 -5.32 20.61 -21.19
CA LEU A 170 -5.81 20.14 -19.90
C LEU A 170 -6.58 18.82 -20.02
N ASN A 171 -7.36 18.65 -21.09
CA ASN A 171 -8.09 17.42 -21.34
C ASN A 171 -7.15 16.24 -21.66
N SER A 172 -6.09 16.50 -22.43
CA SER A 172 -5.04 15.51 -22.67
C SER A 172 -4.33 15.10 -21.37
N LEU A 173 -4.01 16.06 -20.50
CA LEU A 173 -3.41 15.79 -19.19
C LEU A 173 -4.39 15.01 -18.30
N LEU A 174 -5.68 15.37 -18.31
CA LEU A 174 -6.71 14.65 -17.56
C LEU A 174 -6.74 13.18 -17.97
N HIS A 175 -6.81 12.87 -19.27
CA HIS A 175 -6.80 11.49 -19.74
C HIS A 175 -5.52 10.74 -19.39
N GLU A 176 -4.36 11.40 -19.43
CA GLU A 176 -3.10 10.81 -18.96
C GLU A 176 -3.14 10.50 -17.45
N THR A 177 -3.69 11.40 -16.64
CA THR A 177 -3.88 11.18 -15.20
C THR A 177 -4.90 10.08 -14.89
N GLU A 178 -6.00 10.00 -15.65
CA GLU A 178 -7.00 8.94 -15.52
C GLU A 178 -6.41 7.57 -15.87
N ALA A 179 -5.62 7.49 -16.95
CA ALA A 179 -4.97 6.26 -17.38
C ALA A 179 -3.94 5.77 -16.34
N THR A 180 -3.12 6.68 -15.81
CA THR A 180 -2.16 6.32 -14.76
C THR A 180 -2.86 5.92 -13.47
N ASN A 181 -3.97 6.58 -13.10
CA ASN A 181 -4.78 6.21 -11.94
C ASN A 181 -5.37 4.80 -12.09
N ALA A 182 -5.91 4.45 -13.26
CA ALA A 182 -6.43 3.11 -13.52
C ALA A 182 -5.36 2.01 -13.31
N VAL A 183 -4.15 2.25 -13.82
CA VAL A 183 -3.01 1.34 -13.63
C VAL A 183 -2.63 1.21 -12.15
N LEU A 184 -2.58 2.32 -11.41
CA LEU A 184 -2.29 2.30 -9.97
C LEU A 184 -3.34 1.52 -9.18
N MET A 185 -4.62 1.68 -9.51
CA MET A 185 -5.70 0.92 -8.88
C MET A 185 -5.56 -0.58 -9.13
N GLU A 186 -5.18 -1.00 -10.35
CA GLU A 186 -4.93 -2.40 -10.67
C GLU A 186 -3.73 -2.95 -9.88
N GLN A 187 -2.63 -2.21 -9.81
CA GLN A 187 -1.45 -2.59 -9.02
C GLN A 187 -1.78 -2.74 -7.53
N ILE A 188 -2.58 -1.84 -6.96
CA ILE A 188 -3.05 -1.93 -5.57
C ILE A 188 -3.84 -3.22 -5.37
N ASN A 189 -4.73 -3.58 -6.30
CA ASN A 189 -5.53 -4.79 -6.20
C ASN A 189 -4.67 -6.06 -6.31
N LEU A 190 -3.74 -6.09 -7.26
CA LEU A 190 -2.78 -7.19 -7.40
C LEU A 190 -1.93 -7.35 -6.14
N LEU A 191 -1.37 -6.25 -5.63
CA LEU A 191 -0.55 -6.26 -4.43
C LEU A 191 -1.34 -6.74 -3.20
N LYS A 192 -2.59 -6.27 -3.02
CA LYS A 192 -3.48 -6.75 -1.96
C LYS A 192 -3.72 -8.27 -2.07
N SER A 193 -3.92 -8.78 -3.29
CA SER A 193 -4.12 -10.22 -3.50
C SER A 193 -2.86 -11.03 -3.19
N GLU A 194 -1.70 -10.48 -3.54
CA GLU A 194 -0.39 -11.11 -3.34
C GLU A 194 -0.01 -11.15 -1.86
N VAL A 195 -0.25 -10.08 -1.10
CA VAL A 195 -0.07 -10.06 0.35
C VAL A 195 -0.90 -11.17 1.01
N ARG A 196 -2.20 -11.24 0.71
CA ARG A 196 -3.07 -12.30 1.24
C ARG A 196 -2.64 -13.71 0.84
N ARG A 197 -2.01 -13.86 -0.32
CA ARG A 197 -1.44 -15.14 -0.78
C ARG A 197 -0.19 -15.49 0.00
N LEU A 198 0.71 -14.53 0.18
CA LEU A 198 1.96 -14.70 0.91
C LEU A 198 1.71 -14.99 2.39
N GLU A 199 0.76 -14.31 3.04
CA GLU A 199 0.39 -14.58 4.44
C GLU A 199 -0.06 -16.03 4.63
N ARG A 200 -0.98 -16.51 3.78
CA ARG A 200 -1.41 -17.92 3.82
C ARG A 200 -0.29 -18.89 3.49
N ASN A 201 0.69 -18.50 2.67
CA ASN A 201 1.84 -19.34 2.38
C ASN A 201 2.78 -19.40 3.59
N GLN A 202 3.02 -18.28 4.25
CA GLN A 202 3.81 -18.19 5.47
C GLN A 202 3.19 -19.01 6.61
N GLU A 203 1.86 -18.98 6.76
CA GLU A 203 1.15 -19.87 7.70
C GLU A 203 1.38 -21.35 7.38
N ARG A 204 1.35 -21.72 6.09
CA ARG A 204 1.66 -23.10 5.66
C ARG A 204 3.10 -23.46 5.95
N GLU A 205 4.07 -22.60 5.62
CA GLU A 205 5.48 -22.83 5.92
C GLU A 205 5.71 -22.99 7.43
N LYS A 206 5.08 -22.15 8.26
CA LYS A 206 5.11 -22.30 9.71
C LYS A 206 4.52 -23.64 10.16
N SER A 207 3.43 -24.08 9.55
CA SER A 207 2.83 -25.40 9.84
C SER A 207 3.73 -26.56 9.41
N VAL A 208 4.42 -26.44 8.28
CA VAL A 208 5.38 -27.44 7.79
C VAL A 208 6.59 -27.54 8.73
N ALA A 209 7.18 -26.41 9.11
CA ALA A 209 8.27 -26.37 10.07
C ALA A 209 7.86 -26.95 11.44
N ASN A 210 6.62 -26.67 11.87
CA ASN A 210 6.05 -27.28 13.06
C ASN A 210 5.93 -28.82 12.93
N LEU A 211 5.45 -29.32 11.79
CA LEU A 211 5.40 -30.76 11.51
C LEU A 211 6.78 -31.41 11.49
N GLU A 212 7.80 -30.73 10.96
CA GLU A 212 9.18 -31.22 11.00
C GLU A 212 9.71 -31.34 12.43
N TYR A 213 9.43 -30.34 13.27
CA TYR A 213 9.74 -30.40 14.69
C TYR A 213 9.00 -31.56 15.38
N LEU A 214 7.69 -31.69 15.14
CA LEU A 214 6.89 -32.78 15.69
C LEU A 214 7.42 -34.15 15.25
N LYS A 215 7.81 -34.31 13.98
CA LYS A 215 8.44 -35.54 13.47
C LYS A 215 9.67 -35.89 14.30
N ASN A 216 10.55 -34.92 14.57
CA ASN A 216 11.76 -35.17 15.36
C ASN A 216 11.42 -35.57 16.80
N VAL A 217 10.44 -34.90 17.42
CA VAL A 217 9.94 -35.22 18.76
C VAL A 217 9.31 -36.63 18.80
N LEU A 218 8.51 -37.00 17.80
CA LEU A 218 7.89 -38.33 17.70
C LEU A 218 8.94 -39.43 17.48
N LEU A 219 9.93 -39.19 16.62
CA LEU A 219 11.05 -40.13 16.45
C LEU A 219 11.79 -40.32 17.77
N GLN A 220 12.10 -39.23 18.48
CA GLN A 220 12.73 -39.30 19.80
C GLN A 220 11.85 -40.05 20.80
N PHE A 221 10.53 -39.82 20.80
CA PHE A 221 9.57 -40.52 21.65
C PHE A 221 9.49 -42.03 21.37
N ILE A 222 9.68 -42.46 20.12
CA ILE A 222 9.66 -43.88 19.74
C ILE A 222 10.97 -44.58 20.09
N PHE A 223 12.12 -43.90 19.91
CA PHE A 223 13.44 -44.49 20.15
C PHE A 223 13.92 -44.42 21.60
N LEU A 224 13.42 -43.47 22.41
CA LEU A 224 13.73 -43.40 23.83
C LEU A 224 13.09 -44.56 24.60
N ARG A 225 13.83 -45.10 25.58
CA ARG A 225 13.31 -46.11 26.51
C ARG A 225 12.22 -45.49 27.40
N SER A 226 11.28 -46.34 27.82
CA SER A 226 10.25 -46.00 28.82
C SER A 226 10.89 -45.36 30.06
N GLY A 227 10.43 -44.17 30.46
CA GLY A 227 11.09 -43.37 31.50
C GLY A 227 10.75 -41.87 31.48
N SER A 228 11.39 -41.10 32.36
CA SER A 228 11.13 -39.67 32.58
C SER A 228 11.37 -38.80 31.34
N GLU A 229 12.37 -39.13 30.52
CA GLU A 229 12.67 -38.42 29.28
C GLU A 229 11.55 -38.58 28.25
N ARG A 230 10.95 -39.78 28.17
CA ARG A 230 9.82 -40.06 27.27
C ARG A 230 8.55 -39.36 27.74
N GLN A 231 8.34 -39.22 29.05
CA GLN A 231 7.26 -38.41 29.64
C GLN A 231 7.44 -36.91 29.39
N ALA A 232 8.68 -36.41 29.35
CA ALA A 232 8.95 -34.99 29.11
C ALA A 232 8.54 -34.53 27.69
N LEU A 233 8.45 -35.46 26.73
CA LEU A 233 8.00 -35.17 25.36
C LEU A 233 6.47 -35.16 25.20
N LEU A 234 5.72 -35.76 26.14
CA LEU A 234 4.25 -35.85 26.06
C LEU A 234 3.54 -34.50 25.99
N PRO A 235 3.91 -33.48 26.79
CA PRO A 235 3.29 -32.15 26.71
C PRO A 235 3.43 -31.52 25.32
N VAL A 236 4.61 -31.69 24.70
CA VAL A 236 4.90 -31.17 23.35
C VAL A 236 4.07 -31.90 22.30
N ILE A 237 4.00 -33.22 22.36
CA ILE A 237 3.18 -34.02 21.43
C ILE A 237 1.70 -33.66 21.61
N HIS A 238 1.22 -33.50 22.85
CA HIS A 238 -0.15 -33.11 23.15
C HIS A 238 -0.50 -31.73 22.61
N THR A 239 0.37 -30.72 22.75
CA THR A 239 0.09 -29.37 22.22
C THR A 239 0.15 -29.32 20.71
N MET A 240 1.07 -30.04 20.06
CA MET A 240 1.21 -30.03 18.61
C MET A 240 0.15 -30.86 17.88
N LEU A 241 -0.31 -31.98 18.47
CA LEU A 241 -1.36 -32.84 17.90
C LEU A 241 -2.75 -32.59 18.49
N GLN A 242 -2.88 -31.72 19.48
CA GLN A 242 -4.13 -31.43 20.20
C GLN A 242 -4.82 -32.71 20.71
N LEU A 243 -4.06 -33.59 21.36
CA LEU A 243 -4.58 -34.88 21.81
C LEU A 243 -5.72 -34.71 22.83
N SER A 244 -6.74 -35.55 22.72
CA SER A 244 -7.77 -35.69 23.74
C SER A 244 -7.17 -36.20 25.08
N PRO A 245 -7.85 -35.99 26.22
CA PRO A 245 -7.41 -36.51 27.51
C PRO A 245 -7.19 -38.03 27.52
N GLU A 246 -8.04 -38.76 26.80
CA GLU A 246 -7.98 -40.22 26.65
C GLU A 246 -6.73 -40.65 25.86
N GLU A 247 -6.44 -39.99 24.73
CA GLU A 247 -5.24 -40.26 23.93
C GLU A 247 -3.96 -39.91 24.68
N LYS A 248 -3.98 -38.78 25.41
CA LYS A 248 -2.87 -38.37 26.27
C LYS A 248 -2.59 -39.41 27.37
N SER A 249 -3.63 -39.97 27.98
CA SER A 249 -3.49 -41.02 29.01
C SER A 249 -2.87 -42.30 28.44
N LYS A 250 -3.27 -42.72 27.23
CA LYS A 250 -2.67 -43.88 26.54
C LYS A 250 -1.18 -43.67 26.25
N LEU A 251 -0.80 -42.51 25.71
CA LEU A 251 0.61 -42.18 25.48
C LEU A 251 1.41 -42.14 26.78
N ALA A 252 0.82 -41.66 27.87
CA ALA A 252 1.46 -41.63 29.19
C ALA A 252 1.75 -43.05 29.70
N ALA A 253 0.80 -43.99 29.60
CA ALA A 253 0.99 -45.39 29.99
C ALA A 253 2.11 -46.08 29.18
N ILE A 254 2.13 -45.85 27.85
CA ILE A 254 3.21 -46.33 26.97
C ILE A 254 4.56 -45.75 27.37
N ALA A 255 4.60 -44.46 27.72
CA ALA A 255 5.83 -43.80 28.13
C ALA A 255 6.32 -44.21 29.54
N GLN A 256 5.44 -44.75 30.40
CA GLN A 256 5.81 -45.36 31.69
C GLN A 256 6.26 -46.83 31.55
N GLY A 257 6.01 -47.45 30.39
CA GLY A 257 6.41 -48.83 30.10
C GLY A 257 5.39 -49.90 30.52
N GLU A 258 4.16 -49.50 30.87
CA GLU A 258 3.12 -50.45 31.29
C GLU A 258 2.59 -51.34 30.16
N GLU A 259 2.82 -50.98 28.88
CA GLU A 259 2.29 -51.68 27.71
C GLU A 259 3.34 -52.44 26.86
N GLU A 260 4.59 -52.56 27.31
CA GLU A 260 5.66 -53.20 26.50
C GLU A 260 5.50 -54.73 26.37
N SER A 261 4.60 -55.35 27.15
CA SER A 261 4.29 -56.80 27.10
C SER A 261 3.18 -57.20 26.11
N ALA A 262 2.39 -56.28 25.55
CA ALA A 262 1.25 -56.62 24.69
C ALA A 262 1.49 -56.38 23.18
N LEU A 263 2.47 -55.54 22.82
CA LEU A 263 2.71 -55.09 21.45
C LEU A 263 3.48 -56.09 20.56
N SER A 264 3.96 -57.23 21.08
CA SER A 264 4.61 -58.27 20.26
C SER A 264 3.63 -59.12 19.42
N ARG A 265 2.31 -58.87 19.47
CA ARG A 265 1.32 -59.65 18.70
C ARG A 265 0.50 -58.78 17.75
N GLY A 266 1.10 -58.45 16.61
CA GLY A 266 0.46 -58.66 15.30
C GLY A 266 -0.78 -57.84 14.90
N SER A 267 -1.09 -56.71 15.53
CA SER A 267 -2.12 -55.78 15.02
C SER A 267 -1.46 -54.55 14.42
N GLY A 268 -0.81 -54.74 13.26
CA GLY A 268 -0.08 -53.69 12.55
C GLY A 268 -0.97 -52.86 11.64
N TRP A 269 -0.47 -51.67 11.29
CA TRP A 269 -1.04 -50.67 10.37
C TRP A 269 -1.48 -51.19 8.98
N THR A 270 -1.21 -52.46 8.67
CA THR A 270 -1.61 -53.14 7.43
C THR A 270 -3.13 -53.22 7.25
N SER A 271 -3.92 -53.18 8.33
CA SER A 271 -5.39 -53.15 8.25
C SER A 271 -5.94 -51.85 7.64
N TYR A 272 -5.22 -50.73 7.74
CA TYR A 272 -5.68 -49.43 7.22
C TYR A 272 -5.29 -49.18 5.76
N LEU A 273 -4.33 -49.95 5.21
CA LEU A 273 -3.92 -49.84 3.81
C LEU A 273 -5.00 -50.32 2.83
N HIS A 274 -5.81 -51.30 3.24
CA HIS A 274 -6.89 -51.84 2.40
C HIS A 274 -8.06 -50.87 2.22
N SER A 275 -8.26 -49.93 3.14
CA SER A 275 -9.29 -48.88 3.03
C SER A 275 -8.93 -47.76 2.04
N TRP A 276 -7.68 -47.67 1.57
CA TRP A 276 -7.24 -46.63 0.63
C TRP A 276 -7.16 -47.13 -0.82
N SER A 277 -7.23 -48.44 -1.07
CA SER A 277 -7.19 -49.01 -2.43
C SER A 277 -8.54 -48.97 -3.17
N GLY A 278 -9.54 -48.26 -2.63
CA GLY A 278 -10.92 -48.23 -3.14
C GLY A 278 -11.34 -46.95 -3.87
N ILE A 279 -10.46 -45.95 -4.05
CA ILE A 279 -10.76 -44.80 -4.91
C ILE A 279 -10.42 -45.19 -6.37
N ARG A 280 -11.45 -45.44 -7.17
CA ARG A 280 -11.39 -45.56 -8.63
C ARG A 280 -12.51 -44.74 -9.25
#